data_AF-A0ABC9T9X5-F1
#
_entry.id   AF-A0ABC9T9X5-F1
#
_cell.length_a   1.000
_cell.length_b   1.000
_cell.length_c   1.000
_cell.angle_alpha   90.00
_cell.angle_beta   90.00
_cell.angle_gamma   90.00
#
_symmetry.space_group_name_H-M   'P 1'
#
loop_
_entity.id
_entity.type
_entity.pdbx_description
1 polymer ?
#
loop_
_entity_poly.entity_id
_entity_poly.type
_entity_poly.pdbx_seq_one_letter_code
_entity_poly.pdbx_strand_id
1 'polypeptide(L)' 'ENQPLMILEAMKMENEIVAPKAGTIGQVFATLNQNVNSGDNLISII' A
#
# COMPACT_ATOMS: atom_id res chain seq x y z
N GLU A 1 0.18 -13.25 -4.76
CA GLU A 1 0.19 -12.15 -5.74
C GLU A 1 -1.21 -11.59 -5.87
N ASN A 2 -1.36 -10.30 -6.15
CA ASN A 2 -2.64 -9.59 -6.34
C ASN A 2 -3.60 -9.61 -5.13
N GLN A 3 -3.09 -9.85 -3.92
CA GLN A 3 -3.88 -9.69 -2.70
C GLN A 3 -3.95 -8.19 -2.35
N PRO A 4 -5.14 -7.61 -2.09
CA PRO A 4 -5.24 -6.23 -1.64
C PRO A 4 -4.53 -6.03 -0.29
N LEU A 5 -3.68 -5.00 -0.20
CA LEU A 5 -2.92 -4.68 1.01
C LEU A 5 -3.38 -3.40 1.67
N MET A 6 -3.78 -2.40 0.88
CA MET A 6 -4.24 -1.10 1.36
C MET A 6 -5.11 -0.40 0.31
N ILE A 7 -5.90 0.57 0.77
CA ILE A 7 -6.70 1.45 -0.09
C ILE A 7 -6.07 2.84 -0.08
N LEU A 8 -5.84 3.39 -1.26
CA LEU A 8 -5.38 4.75 -1.49
C LEU A 8 -6.55 5.60 -1.99
N GLU A 9 -6.88 6.66 -1.25
CA GLU A 9 -7.82 7.66 -1.73
C GLU A 9 -7.07 8.72 -2.55
N ALA A 10 -7.47 8.89 -3.81
CA ALA A 10 -6.95 9.93 -4.67
C ALA A 10 -8.08 10.50 -5.55
N MET A 11 -8.23 11.83 -5.54
CA MET A 11 -9.21 12.55 -6.38
C MET A 11 -10.65 12.02 -6.26
N LYS A 12 -11.11 11.71 -5.03
CA LYS A 12 -12.43 11.11 -4.72
C LYS A 12 -12.62 9.68 -5.22
N MET A 13 -11.54 9.00 -5.61
CA MET A 13 -11.54 7.60 -5.99
C MET A 13 -10.69 6.80 -5.02
N GLU A 14 -11.13 5.59 -4.73
CA GLU A 14 -10.39 4.61 -3.95
C GLU A 14 -9.68 3.65 -4.92
N ASN A 15 -8.39 3.45 -4.73
CA ASN A 15 -7.59 2.51 -5.52
C ASN A 15 -6.96 1.50 -4.57
N GLU A 16 -7.05 0.22 -4.91
CA GLU A 16 -6.36 -0.83 -4.16
C GLU A 16 -4.89 -0.89 -4.55
N ILE A 17 -4.01 -0.90 -3.55
CA ILE A 17 -2.62 -1.30 -3.74
C ILE A 17 -2.53 -2.79 -3.42
N VAL A 18 -2.12 -3.57 -4.40
CA VAL A 18 -2.07 -5.03 -4.34
C VAL A 18 -0.64 -5.54 -4.18
N ALA A 19 -0.49 -6.73 -3.61
CA ALA A 19 0.80 -7.38 -3.41
C ALA A 19 1.44 -7.77 -4.76
N PRO A 20 2.65 -7.24 -5.10
CA PRO A 20 3.34 -7.56 -6.36
C PRO A 20 3.93 -8.96 -6.41
N LYS A 21 4.11 -9.62 -5.26
CA LYS A 21 4.62 -10.98 -5.12
C LYS A 21 3.96 -11.67 -3.93
N ALA A 22 4.03 -13.00 -3.88
CA ALA A 22 3.78 -13.73 -2.64
C ALA A 22 4.94 -13.46 -1.65
N GLY A 23 4.64 -13.48 -0.36
CA GLY A 23 5.63 -13.24 0.69
C GLY A 23 4.99 -12.94 2.04
N THR A 24 5.80 -12.51 2.98
CA THR A 24 5.37 -12.13 4.34
C THR A 24 5.41 -10.61 4.49
N ILE A 25 4.41 -10.04 5.16
CA ILE A 25 4.42 -8.62 5.51
C ILE A 25 5.55 -8.35 6.50
N GLY A 26 6.45 -7.45 6.14
CA GLY A 26 7.48 -6.91 7.03
C GLY A 26 6.97 -5.67 7.75
N GLN A 27 7.61 -4.53 7.50
CA GLN A 27 7.22 -3.24 8.07
C GLN A 27 6.11 -2.56 7.26
N VAL A 28 5.17 -1.92 7.97
CA VAL A 28 4.21 -0.96 7.42
C VAL A 28 4.71 0.44 7.78
N PHE A 29 4.96 1.27 6.77
CA PHE A 29 5.53 2.61 6.92
C PHE A 29 4.47 3.70 6.96
N ALA A 30 3.31 3.45 6.34
CA ALA A 30 2.20 4.39 6.31
C ALA A 30 1.28 4.22 7.52
N THR A 31 0.71 5.34 7.97
CA THR A 31 -0.37 5.37 8.97
C THR A 31 -1.72 5.68 8.31
N LEU A 32 -2.82 5.36 9.00
CA LEU A 32 -4.17 5.62 8.47
C LEU A 32 -4.36 7.12 8.17
N ASN A 33 -4.93 7.43 7.01
CA ASN A 33 -5.18 8.78 6.50
C ASN A 33 -3.92 9.64 6.31
N GLN A 34 -2.73 9.05 6.30
CA GLN A 34 -1.50 9.76 5.96
C GLN A 34 -1.52 10.16 4.47
N ASN A 35 -1.17 11.42 4.18
CA ASN A 35 -0.88 11.84 2.82
C ASN A 35 0.44 11.23 2.34
N VAL A 36 0.40 10.61 1.16
CA VAL A 36 1.54 9.92 0.54
C VAL A 36 1.75 10.42 -0.88
N ASN A 37 2.99 10.39 -1.36
CA ASN A 37 3.38 10.77 -2.71
C ASN A 37 3.86 9.56 -3.51
N SER A 38 3.90 9.70 -4.82
CA SER A 38 4.53 8.71 -5.70
C SER A 38 5.99 8.50 -5.31
N GLY A 39 6.35 7.25 -5.01
CA GLY A 39 7.70 6.86 -4.59
C GLY A 39 7.88 6.68 -3.09
N ASP A 40 6.90 7.05 -2.27
CA ASP A 40 6.94 6.77 -0.84
C ASP A 40 6.85 5.25 -0.58
N ASN A 41 7.66 4.76 0.36
CA ASN A 41 7.56 3.39 0.83
C ASN A 41 6.33 3.26 1.74
N LEU A 42 5.42 2.34 1.41
CA LEU A 42 4.19 2.12 2.16
C LEU A 42 4.23 0.84 3.00
N ILE A 43 4.75 -0.24 2.40
CA ILE A 43 4.85 -1.56 3.03
C ILE A 43 6.03 -2.34 2.43
N SER A 44 6.70 -3.16 3.24
CA SER A 44 7.70 -4.11 2.76
C SER A 44 7.15 -5.53 2.72
N ILE A 45 7.47 -6.28 1.66
CA ILE A 45 7.15 -7.70 1.52
C ILE A 45 8.45 -8.49 1.40
N ILE A 46 8.62 -9.44 2.31
CA ILE A 46 9.75 -10.38 2.34
C ILE A 46 9.37 -11.60 1.50
#